data_AF-A0A1V4S9Y4-F1
#
_entry.id   AF-A0A1V4S9Y4-F1
#
_cell.length_a   1.000
_cell.length_b   1.000
_cell.length_c   1.000
_cell.angle_alpha   90.00
_cell.angle_beta   90.00
_cell.angle_gamma   90.00
#
_symmetry.space_group_name_H-M   'P 1'
#
loop_
_entity.id
_entity.type
_entity.pdbx_description
1 polymer ?
#
loop_
_entity_poly.entity_id
_entity_poly.type
_entity_poly.pdbx_seq_one_letter_code
_entity_poly.pdbx_strand_id
1 'polypeptide(L)'
;MFKKGLHCRADLKLKIRRILLLMFIAFFGTGFWHSKEENYIKSGDFGEGLKYVEKRLRKNHKDPSANYYAGRYLLAMNRQEEALPHLLQAVLLDVGEAKYHFWLGVSYWALRDFDKERKAYQRAITIDGRFNSAHLYLGHNYLDSGEWNKALKQYKKVLELEKKHPDALFNRAVAIKELGRVRQAILAWKEYLKYYPDGKWALKAVHNLNLLGDFSYRNYLFGARKVVLSRIAFEPNSAKLKKYSLPSLDVVRTMMRNNKALFFHVITYCQNNTNLARQRALSIKKHLTFNNPDIRPDRVILSWFGVGEVVQKNGKSWLEKESVNFITKVK
;
A
#
# COMPACT_ATOMS: atom_id res chain seq x y z
N MET A 1 -20.56 15.08 -11.13
CA MET A 1 -19.19 15.30 -10.64
C MET A 1 -18.79 14.30 -9.53
N PHE A 2 -19.09 12.99 -9.69
CA PHE A 2 -18.79 11.93 -8.71
C PHE A 2 -18.15 10.72 -9.41
N LYS A 3 -16.83 10.75 -9.65
CA LYS A 3 -16.09 9.57 -10.18
C LYS A 3 -14.67 9.39 -9.63
N LYS A 4 -14.21 10.19 -8.65
CA LYS A 4 -12.82 10.12 -8.14
C LYS A 4 -12.58 9.09 -7.01
N GLY A 5 -13.62 8.48 -6.44
CA GLY A 5 -13.48 7.40 -5.43
C GLY A 5 -13.33 5.97 -6.01
N LEU A 6 -13.62 5.75 -7.30
CA LEU A 6 -13.65 4.41 -7.90
C LEU A 6 -12.26 3.75 -8.07
N HIS A 7 -11.18 4.52 -8.05
CA HIS A 7 -9.82 3.98 -8.26
C HIS A 7 -9.23 3.26 -7.04
N CYS A 8 -9.83 3.38 -5.84
CA CYS A 8 -9.47 2.57 -4.68
C CYS A 8 -10.16 1.19 -4.70
N ARG A 9 -11.29 1.06 -5.43
CA ARG A 9 -12.18 -0.12 -5.39
C ARG A 9 -12.06 -1.07 -6.59
N ALA A 10 -11.42 -0.69 -7.69
CA ALA A 10 -11.20 -1.61 -8.83
C ALA A 10 -10.27 -2.80 -8.51
N ASP A 11 -9.40 -2.69 -7.49
CA ASP A 11 -8.56 -3.78 -6.98
C ASP A 11 -9.28 -4.64 -5.91
N LEU A 12 -10.55 -4.36 -5.53
CA LEU A 12 -11.15 -4.98 -4.34
C LEU A 12 -11.67 -6.41 -4.52
N LYS A 13 -12.03 -6.86 -5.73
CA LYS A 13 -12.29 -8.30 -5.99
C LYS A 13 -11.04 -9.16 -5.73
N LEU A 14 -9.88 -8.63 -6.08
CA LEU A 14 -8.58 -9.18 -5.71
C LEU A 14 -8.29 -9.01 -4.21
N LYS A 15 -8.77 -7.94 -3.56
CA LYS A 15 -8.69 -7.78 -2.10
C LYS A 15 -9.60 -8.73 -1.32
N ILE A 16 -10.77 -9.19 -1.76
CA ILE A 16 -11.49 -10.23 -0.98
C ILE A 16 -10.62 -11.49 -0.88
N ARG A 17 -10.07 -11.94 -2.02
CA ARG A 17 -9.04 -13.00 -2.05
C ARG A 17 -7.80 -12.64 -1.24
N ARG A 18 -7.28 -11.41 -1.32
CA ARG A 18 -6.07 -10.96 -0.59
C ARG A 18 -6.29 -10.64 0.90
N ILE A 19 -7.49 -10.29 1.33
CA ILE A 19 -7.87 -10.03 2.73
C ILE A 19 -7.95 -11.38 3.43
N LEU A 20 -8.57 -12.37 2.77
CA LEU A 20 -8.50 -13.78 3.17
C LEU A 20 -7.05 -14.31 3.15
N LEU A 21 -6.24 -13.95 2.14
CA LEU A 21 -4.82 -14.34 2.04
C LEU A 21 -3.85 -13.55 2.95
N LEU A 22 -4.19 -12.35 3.42
CA LEU A 22 -3.34 -11.53 4.31
C LEU A 22 -3.66 -11.78 5.78
N MET A 23 -4.92 -12.11 6.11
CA MET A 23 -5.24 -12.77 7.40
C MET A 23 -4.51 -14.13 7.55
N PHE A 24 -4.01 -14.69 6.45
CA PHE A 24 -3.19 -15.91 6.42
C PHE A 24 -1.76 -15.74 6.96
N ILE A 25 -1.18 -14.53 6.87
CA ILE A 25 0.27 -14.32 7.08
C ILE A 25 0.57 -13.65 8.42
N ALA A 26 -0.42 -13.08 9.12
CA ALA A 26 -0.23 -12.44 10.41
C ALA A 26 -0.74 -13.30 11.58
N PHE A 27 -0.15 -14.47 11.81
CA PHE A 27 -0.09 -15.09 13.14
C PHE A 27 0.97 -16.21 13.15
N PHE A 28 2.22 -15.86 13.52
CA PHE A 28 3.19 -16.84 14.01
C PHE A 28 3.50 -16.50 15.46
N GLY A 29 3.11 -17.39 16.36
CA GLY A 29 3.40 -17.27 17.79
C GLY A 29 2.40 -18.04 18.63
N THR A 30 2.80 -19.23 19.07
CA THR A 30 2.12 -20.17 19.99
C THR A 30 1.06 -21.08 19.35
N GLY A 31 1.22 -22.39 19.57
CA GLY A 31 0.47 -23.46 18.93
C GLY A 31 -1.00 -23.44 19.32
N PHE A 32 -1.83 -22.90 18.42
CA PHE A 32 -3.27 -22.97 18.52
C PHE A 32 -3.76 -23.99 17.50
N TRP A 33 -4.43 -25.04 17.96
CA TRP A 33 -5.11 -26.00 17.11
C TRP A 33 -6.03 -25.23 16.16
N HIS A 34 -5.67 -25.15 14.88
CA HIS A 34 -6.57 -24.56 13.89
C HIS A 34 -7.81 -25.46 13.82
N SER A 35 -8.97 -24.88 14.10
CA SER A 35 -10.23 -25.58 13.92
C SER A 35 -10.31 -26.08 12.48
N LYS A 36 -10.99 -27.19 12.26
CA LYS A 36 -11.12 -27.79 10.93
C LYS A 36 -11.65 -26.77 9.91
N GLU A 37 -12.48 -25.83 10.35
CA GLU A 37 -12.99 -24.74 9.54
C GLU A 37 -11.91 -23.74 9.11
N GLU A 38 -11.03 -23.34 10.02
CA GLU A 38 -9.96 -22.41 9.67
C GLU A 38 -8.95 -23.07 8.71
N ASN A 39 -8.81 -24.41 8.76
CA ASN A 39 -8.03 -25.16 7.78
C ASN A 39 -8.66 -25.10 6.37
N TYR A 40 -9.98 -25.23 6.24
CA TYR A 40 -10.65 -25.06 4.94
C TYR A 40 -10.50 -23.64 4.38
N ILE A 41 -10.51 -22.64 5.26
CA ILE A 41 -10.23 -21.25 4.84
C ILE A 41 -8.78 -21.14 4.34
N LYS A 42 -7.85 -21.81 5.02
CA LYS A 42 -6.45 -21.81 4.64
C LYS A 42 -6.16 -22.59 3.36
N SER A 43 -6.80 -23.72 3.13
CA SER A 43 -6.61 -24.49 1.91
C SER A 43 -7.36 -23.89 0.71
N GLY A 44 -8.36 -23.03 0.97
CA GLY A 44 -9.24 -22.48 -0.07
C GLY A 44 -10.38 -23.41 -0.46
N ASP A 45 -10.55 -24.53 0.24
CA ASP A 45 -11.57 -25.55 -0.01
C ASP A 45 -12.93 -25.15 0.60
N PHE A 46 -13.40 -23.95 0.26
CA PHE A 46 -14.60 -23.36 0.86
C PHE A 46 -15.87 -24.19 0.63
N GLY A 47 -15.96 -24.92 -0.49
CA GLY A 47 -17.08 -25.81 -0.78
C GLY A 47 -17.16 -27.01 0.16
N GLU A 48 -16.02 -27.65 0.44
CA GLU A 48 -15.97 -28.76 1.41
C GLU A 48 -16.14 -28.24 2.84
N GLY A 49 -15.59 -27.07 3.15
CA GLY A 49 -15.85 -26.36 4.39
C GLY A 49 -17.34 -26.08 4.60
N LEU A 50 -18.05 -25.61 3.56
CA LEU A 50 -19.49 -25.36 3.60
C LEU A 50 -20.28 -26.66 3.85
N LYS A 51 -20.02 -27.73 3.10
CA LYS A 51 -20.65 -29.05 3.32
C LYS A 51 -20.42 -29.56 4.75
N TYR A 52 -19.23 -29.34 5.29
CA TYR A 52 -18.89 -29.75 6.64
C TYR A 52 -19.73 -29.00 7.69
N VAL A 53 -19.84 -27.68 7.59
CA VAL A 53 -20.63 -26.89 8.55
C VAL A 53 -22.15 -27.06 8.33
N GLU A 54 -22.62 -27.32 7.12
CA GLU A 54 -24.02 -27.67 6.86
C GLU A 54 -24.43 -28.97 7.57
N LYS A 55 -23.56 -29.99 7.57
CA LYS A 55 -23.80 -31.23 8.36
C LYS A 55 -23.90 -30.93 9.85
N ARG A 56 -23.14 -29.97 10.37
CA ARG A 56 -23.25 -29.52 11.77
C ARG A 56 -24.58 -28.80 12.01
N LEU A 57 -24.96 -27.88 11.12
CA LEU A 57 -26.20 -27.13 11.23
C LEU A 57 -27.45 -28.02 11.15
N ARG A 58 -27.40 -29.14 10.40
CA ARG A 58 -28.47 -30.15 10.40
C ARG A 58 -28.63 -30.84 11.77
N LYS A 59 -27.53 -31.05 12.50
CA LYS A 59 -27.56 -31.65 13.84
C LYS A 59 -27.91 -30.64 14.92
N ASN A 60 -27.44 -29.41 14.78
CA ASN A 60 -27.72 -28.30 15.68
C ASN A 60 -27.89 -27.00 14.89
N HIS A 61 -29.13 -26.63 14.64
CA HIS A 61 -29.46 -25.41 13.88
C HIS A 61 -29.14 -24.11 14.63
N LYS A 62 -28.86 -24.18 15.94
CA LYS A 62 -28.52 -23.05 16.82
C LYS A 62 -27.02 -22.96 17.11
N ASP A 63 -26.17 -23.44 16.20
CA ASP A 63 -24.72 -23.32 16.32
C ASP A 63 -24.23 -21.98 15.73
N PRO A 64 -23.83 -20.99 16.56
CA PRO A 64 -23.38 -19.69 16.06
C PRO A 64 -22.09 -19.79 15.25
N SER A 65 -21.17 -20.69 15.63
CA SER A 65 -19.89 -20.88 14.97
C SER A 65 -20.07 -21.50 13.58
N ALA A 66 -20.92 -22.52 13.46
CA ALA A 66 -21.21 -23.14 12.17
C ALA A 66 -21.90 -22.17 11.19
N ASN A 67 -22.83 -21.34 11.67
CA ASN A 67 -23.45 -20.27 10.88
C ASN A 67 -22.41 -19.22 10.44
N TYR A 68 -21.54 -18.81 11.36
CA TYR A 68 -20.45 -17.88 11.06
C TYR A 68 -19.53 -18.39 9.93
N TYR A 69 -19.08 -19.64 10.02
CA TYR A 69 -18.22 -20.23 9.00
C TYR A 69 -18.96 -20.46 7.68
N ALA A 70 -20.23 -20.88 7.70
CA ALA A 70 -21.05 -21.00 6.49
C ALA A 70 -21.10 -19.66 5.73
N GLY A 71 -21.39 -18.57 6.45
CA GLY A 71 -21.35 -17.22 5.89
C GLY A 71 -20.00 -16.82 5.30
N ARG A 72 -18.89 -17.11 6.01
CA ARG A 72 -17.53 -16.83 5.50
C ARG A 72 -17.20 -17.60 4.23
N TYR A 73 -17.54 -18.89 4.15
CA TYR A 73 -17.32 -19.69 2.95
C TYR A 73 -18.12 -19.17 1.76
N LEU A 74 -19.39 -18.84 1.99
CA LEU A 74 -20.27 -18.27 0.96
C LEU A 74 -19.73 -16.93 0.45
N LEU A 75 -19.25 -16.04 1.33
CA LEU A 75 -18.57 -14.80 0.91
C LEU A 75 -17.31 -15.07 0.09
N ALA A 76 -16.49 -16.04 0.49
CA ALA A 76 -15.28 -16.42 -0.25
C ALA A 76 -15.61 -16.99 -1.65
N MET A 77 -16.78 -17.61 -1.81
CA MET A 77 -17.35 -18.08 -3.08
C MET A 77 -18.14 -17.01 -3.84
N ASN A 78 -18.16 -15.75 -3.36
CA ASN A 78 -18.91 -14.64 -3.96
C ASN A 78 -20.44 -14.92 -4.03
N ARG A 79 -20.97 -15.61 -3.02
CA ARG A 79 -22.39 -15.91 -2.80
C ARG A 79 -22.93 -15.06 -1.64
N GLN A 80 -22.83 -13.74 -1.78
CA GLN A 80 -23.13 -12.79 -0.70
C GLN A 80 -24.60 -12.78 -0.27
N GLU A 81 -25.56 -13.03 -1.18
CA GLU A 81 -26.99 -13.12 -0.82
C GLU A 81 -27.25 -14.30 0.11
N GLU A 82 -26.59 -15.43 -0.11
CA GLU A 82 -26.71 -16.64 0.72
C GLU A 82 -25.92 -16.53 2.02
N ALA A 83 -24.80 -15.78 2.02
CA ALA A 83 -23.99 -15.59 3.22
C ALA A 83 -24.69 -14.77 4.32
N LEU A 84 -25.48 -13.77 3.92
CA LEU A 84 -26.11 -12.83 4.84
C LEU A 84 -26.99 -13.51 5.92
N PRO A 85 -27.96 -14.40 5.59
CA PRO A 85 -28.81 -15.03 6.60
C PRO A 85 -28.01 -15.84 7.61
N HIS A 86 -26.93 -16.52 7.19
CA HIS A 86 -26.05 -17.25 8.10
C HIS A 86 -25.32 -16.31 9.07
N LEU A 87 -24.78 -15.18 8.60
CA LEU A 87 -24.08 -14.24 9.47
C LEU A 87 -25.03 -13.50 10.41
N LEU A 88 -26.25 -13.19 9.97
CA LEU A 88 -27.31 -12.68 10.84
C LEU A 88 -27.66 -13.69 11.94
N GLN A 89 -27.80 -14.96 11.59
CA GLN A 89 -28.09 -16.02 12.56
C GLN A 89 -26.95 -16.20 13.57
N ALA A 90 -25.69 -16.14 13.12
CA ALA A 90 -24.53 -16.19 14.02
C ALA A 90 -24.55 -15.04 15.06
N VAL A 91 -24.83 -13.81 14.60
CA VAL A 91 -24.96 -12.64 15.48
C VAL A 91 -26.16 -12.76 16.43
N LEU A 92 -27.29 -13.29 15.95
CA LEU A 92 -28.49 -13.48 16.79
C LEU A 92 -28.25 -14.50 17.91
N LEU A 93 -27.56 -15.59 17.59
CA LEU A 93 -27.25 -16.65 18.54
C LEU A 93 -26.17 -16.25 19.55
N ASP A 94 -25.26 -15.34 19.18
CA ASP A 94 -24.23 -14.80 20.06
C ASP A 94 -23.93 -13.34 19.71
N VAL A 95 -24.60 -12.45 20.43
CA VAL A 95 -24.50 -10.99 20.22
C VAL A 95 -23.19 -10.40 20.74
N GLY A 96 -22.44 -11.13 21.56
CA GLY A 96 -21.24 -10.69 22.27
C GLY A 96 -19.93 -11.01 21.56
N GLU A 97 -20.00 -11.65 20.38
CA GLU A 97 -18.82 -12.07 19.64
C GLU A 97 -18.49 -11.07 18.49
N ALA A 98 -17.42 -10.29 18.68
CA ALA A 98 -17.03 -9.22 17.77
C ALA A 98 -16.77 -9.71 16.33
N LYS A 99 -16.22 -10.91 16.15
CA LYS A 99 -15.92 -11.43 14.81
C LYS A 99 -17.18 -11.67 13.98
N TYR A 100 -18.32 -12.00 14.60
CA TYR A 100 -19.58 -12.20 13.90
C TYR A 100 -20.12 -10.89 13.34
N HIS A 101 -20.10 -9.82 14.15
CA HIS A 101 -20.45 -8.47 13.70
C HIS A 101 -19.51 -7.96 12.62
N PHE A 102 -18.21 -8.21 12.74
CA PHE A 102 -17.25 -7.84 11.70
C PHE A 102 -17.58 -8.50 10.35
N TRP A 103 -17.77 -9.82 10.33
CA TRP A 103 -18.07 -10.52 9.08
C TRP A 103 -19.46 -10.23 8.53
N LEU A 104 -20.44 -9.90 9.40
CA LEU A 104 -21.72 -9.33 8.98
C LEU A 104 -21.51 -7.99 8.24
N GLY A 105 -20.61 -7.13 8.73
CA GLY A 105 -20.21 -5.91 8.05
C GLY A 105 -19.59 -6.17 6.67
N VAL A 106 -18.74 -7.19 6.56
CA VAL A 106 -18.16 -7.63 5.27
C VAL A 106 -19.26 -8.09 4.30
N SER A 107 -20.28 -8.81 4.79
CA SER A 107 -21.42 -9.22 3.97
C SER A 107 -22.24 -8.03 3.47
N TYR A 108 -22.56 -7.06 4.33
CA TYR A 108 -23.23 -5.83 3.92
C TYR A 108 -22.43 -5.02 2.93
N TRP A 109 -21.10 -4.94 3.10
CA TRP A 109 -20.21 -4.30 2.14
C TRP A 109 -20.29 -4.98 0.76
N ALA A 110 -20.27 -6.32 0.71
CA ALA A 110 -20.39 -7.09 -0.52
C ALA A 110 -21.74 -6.84 -1.22
N LEU A 111 -22.81 -6.68 -0.44
CA LEU A 111 -24.15 -6.30 -0.90
C LEU A 111 -24.31 -4.80 -1.19
N ARG A 112 -23.25 -4.00 -0.98
CA ARG A 112 -23.23 -2.53 -1.17
C ARG A 112 -24.18 -1.77 -0.23
N ASP A 113 -24.57 -2.35 0.89
CA ASP A 113 -25.31 -1.69 1.97
C ASP A 113 -24.33 -1.05 2.96
N PHE A 114 -23.78 0.11 2.57
CA PHE A 114 -22.69 0.78 3.30
C PHE A 114 -23.10 1.33 4.68
N ASP A 115 -24.41 1.56 4.89
CA ASP A 115 -24.93 2.02 6.18
C ASP A 115 -24.98 0.88 7.20
N LYS A 116 -25.44 -0.31 6.78
CA LYS A 116 -25.42 -1.49 7.65
C LYS A 116 -24.00 -2.03 7.84
N GLU A 117 -23.14 -1.96 6.83
CA GLU A 117 -21.70 -2.22 6.96
C GLU A 117 -21.12 -1.41 8.13
N ARG A 118 -21.33 -0.09 8.11
CA ARG A 118 -20.82 0.84 9.13
C ARG A 118 -21.29 0.46 10.53
N LYS A 119 -22.60 0.20 10.69
CA LYS A 119 -23.20 -0.18 11.98
C LYS A 119 -22.60 -1.49 12.50
N ALA A 120 -22.39 -2.47 11.64
CA ALA A 120 -21.83 -3.76 12.01
C ALA A 120 -20.36 -3.64 12.48
N TYR A 121 -19.51 -2.88 11.78
CA TYR A 121 -18.14 -2.63 12.25
C TYR A 121 -18.10 -1.81 13.54
N GLN A 122 -18.97 -0.81 13.70
CA GLN A 122 -19.08 -0.08 14.96
C GLN A 122 -19.45 -1.01 16.11
N ARG A 123 -20.38 -1.95 15.89
CA ARG A 123 -20.77 -2.93 16.90
C ARG A 123 -19.62 -3.88 17.26
N ALA A 124 -18.85 -4.35 16.27
CA ALA A 124 -17.65 -5.15 16.52
C ALA A 124 -16.64 -4.40 17.41
N ILE A 125 -16.41 -3.10 17.15
CA ILE A 125 -15.53 -2.24 17.96
C ILE A 125 -16.10 -2.00 19.38
N THR A 126 -17.42 -1.87 19.53
CA THR A 126 -18.04 -1.74 20.86
C THR A 126 -17.82 -2.98 21.71
N ILE A 127 -17.84 -4.17 21.10
CA ILE A 127 -17.60 -5.45 21.77
C ILE A 127 -16.11 -5.64 22.08
N ASP A 128 -15.26 -5.43 21.08
CA ASP A 128 -13.80 -5.49 21.21
C ASP A 128 -13.17 -4.23 20.61
N GLY A 129 -12.80 -3.29 21.50
CA GLY A 129 -12.15 -2.04 21.13
C GLY A 129 -10.73 -2.19 20.58
N ARG A 130 -10.17 -3.40 20.57
CA ARG A 130 -8.87 -3.74 19.96
C ARG A 130 -9.02 -4.54 18.66
N PHE A 131 -10.25 -4.72 18.16
CA PHE A 131 -10.52 -5.45 16.93
C PHE A 131 -9.99 -4.68 15.70
N ASN A 132 -8.71 -4.90 15.40
CA ASN A 132 -7.93 -4.08 14.47
C ASN A 132 -8.56 -3.98 13.07
N SER A 133 -9.06 -5.11 12.56
CA SER A 133 -9.72 -5.17 11.26
C SER A 133 -10.97 -4.28 11.21
N ALA A 134 -11.80 -4.27 12.26
CA ALA A 134 -13.03 -3.46 12.28
C ALA A 134 -12.71 -1.97 12.26
N HIS A 135 -11.67 -1.53 12.98
CA HIS A 135 -11.16 -0.15 12.86
C HIS A 135 -10.70 0.15 11.43
N LEU A 136 -9.91 -0.73 10.81
CA LEU A 136 -9.42 -0.53 9.44
C LEU A 136 -10.57 -0.37 8.43
N TYR A 137 -11.54 -1.29 8.42
CA TYR A 137 -12.64 -1.26 7.45
C TYR A 137 -13.68 -0.19 7.76
N LEU A 138 -13.92 0.16 9.01
CA LEU A 138 -14.69 1.35 9.35
C LEU A 138 -13.99 2.62 8.86
N GLY A 139 -12.65 2.68 8.93
CA GLY A 139 -11.84 3.74 8.33
C GLY A 139 -12.01 3.81 6.81
N HIS A 140 -12.04 2.67 6.12
CA HIS A 140 -12.32 2.61 4.68
C HIS A 140 -13.72 3.13 4.34
N ASN A 141 -14.75 2.70 5.07
CA ASN A 141 -16.12 3.18 4.89
C ASN A 141 -16.21 4.70 5.05
N TYR A 142 -15.62 5.27 6.10
CA TYR A 142 -15.58 6.73 6.30
C TYR A 142 -14.77 7.46 5.24
N LEU A 143 -13.67 6.87 4.75
CA LEU A 143 -12.88 7.46 3.68
C LEU A 143 -13.70 7.59 2.40
N ASP A 144 -14.42 6.52 2.05
CA ASP A 144 -15.24 6.45 0.85
C ASP A 144 -16.49 7.33 0.94
N SER A 145 -17.04 7.56 2.14
CA SER A 145 -18.16 8.49 2.37
C SER A 145 -17.75 9.96 2.47
N GLY A 146 -16.45 10.27 2.37
CA GLY A 146 -15.93 11.64 2.49
C GLY A 146 -15.77 12.13 3.94
N GLU A 147 -16.02 11.28 4.94
CA GLU A 147 -15.91 11.60 6.36
C GLU A 147 -14.46 11.45 6.85
N TRP A 148 -13.53 12.18 6.21
CA TRP A 148 -12.08 11.96 6.35
C TRP A 148 -11.55 12.11 7.79
N ASN A 149 -12.08 13.03 8.59
CA ASN A 149 -11.68 13.14 10.00
C ASN A 149 -12.05 11.89 10.82
N LYS A 150 -13.20 11.27 10.53
CA LYS A 150 -13.60 10.00 11.18
C LYS A 150 -12.70 8.86 10.70
N ALA A 151 -12.36 8.82 9.41
CA ALA A 151 -11.41 7.84 8.87
C ALA A 151 -10.04 7.94 9.56
N LEU A 152 -9.50 9.16 9.74
CA LEU A 152 -8.23 9.39 10.45
C LEU A 152 -8.25 8.87 11.89
N LYS A 153 -9.36 9.04 12.62
CA LYS A 153 -9.51 8.50 13.97
C LYS A 153 -9.40 6.98 13.97
N GLN A 154 -9.99 6.30 13.00
CA GLN A 154 -9.91 4.84 12.89
C GLN A 154 -8.53 4.35 12.46
N TYR A 155 -7.91 4.97 11.45
CA TYR A 155 -6.54 4.61 11.06
C TYR A 155 -5.52 4.87 12.17
N LYS A 156 -5.73 5.89 13.01
CA LYS A 156 -4.92 6.10 14.21
C LYS A 156 -4.99 4.89 15.15
N LYS A 157 -6.20 4.34 15.39
CA LYS A 157 -6.37 3.13 16.20
C LYS A 157 -5.66 1.92 15.61
N VAL A 158 -5.73 1.74 14.29
CA VAL A 158 -4.96 0.67 13.62
C VAL A 158 -3.46 0.83 13.85
N LEU A 159 -2.94 2.05 13.72
CA LEU A 159 -1.50 2.33 13.87
C LEU A 159 -1.03 2.35 15.33
N GLU A 160 -1.92 2.50 16.31
CA GLU A 160 -1.63 2.29 17.74
C GLU A 160 -1.36 0.80 18.03
N LEU A 161 -2.08 -0.11 17.36
CA LEU A 161 -1.92 -1.56 17.50
C LEU A 161 -0.80 -2.11 16.59
N GLU A 162 -0.72 -1.63 15.35
CA GLU A 162 0.22 -2.05 14.33
C GLU A 162 0.85 -0.84 13.65
N LYS A 163 1.92 -0.32 14.26
CA LYS A 163 2.59 0.94 13.85
C LYS A 163 2.94 1.04 12.36
N LYS A 164 3.17 -0.10 11.70
CA LYS A 164 3.57 -0.15 10.30
C LYS A 164 2.46 -0.65 9.37
N HIS A 165 1.20 -0.75 9.80
CA HIS A 165 0.15 -1.33 8.96
C HIS A 165 0.04 -0.61 7.59
N PRO A 166 0.25 -1.30 6.45
CA PRO A 166 0.40 -0.67 5.14
C PRO A 166 -0.85 0.08 4.69
N ASP A 167 -2.02 -0.54 4.79
CA ASP A 167 -3.28 0.07 4.35
C ASP A 167 -3.65 1.29 5.20
N ALA A 168 -3.48 1.22 6.53
CA ALA A 168 -3.75 2.36 7.40
C ALA A 168 -2.79 3.53 7.15
N LEU A 169 -1.48 3.27 6.96
CA LEU A 169 -0.53 4.33 6.61
C LEU A 169 -0.88 5.01 5.28
N PHE A 170 -1.17 4.21 4.24
CA PHE A 170 -1.52 4.71 2.92
C PHE A 170 -2.83 5.51 2.95
N ASN A 171 -3.90 4.94 3.52
CA ASN A 171 -5.21 5.57 3.53
C ASN A 171 -5.31 6.76 4.50
N ARG A 172 -4.49 6.80 5.55
CA ARG A 172 -4.30 8.01 6.37
C ARG A 172 -3.71 9.15 5.54
N ALA A 173 -2.69 8.88 4.71
CA ALA A 173 -2.13 9.89 3.81
C ALA A 173 -3.16 10.37 2.76
N VAL A 174 -3.98 9.46 2.23
CA VAL A 174 -5.13 9.82 1.37
C VAL A 174 -6.10 10.74 2.11
N ALA A 175 -6.58 10.36 3.29
CA ALA A 175 -7.54 11.16 4.06
C ALA A 175 -7.00 12.57 4.41
N ILE A 176 -5.72 12.67 4.81
CA ILE A 176 -5.07 13.97 5.10
C ILE A 176 -5.00 14.83 3.83
N LYS A 177 -4.69 14.22 2.68
CA LYS A 177 -4.66 14.91 1.38
C LYS A 177 -6.05 15.43 1.01
N GLU A 178 -7.10 14.62 1.15
CA GLU A 178 -8.47 15.03 0.83
C GLU A 178 -8.98 16.15 1.76
N LEU A 179 -8.52 16.19 3.01
CA LEU A 179 -8.73 17.31 3.93
C LEU A 179 -7.97 18.60 3.54
N GLY A 180 -7.19 18.60 2.45
CA GLY A 180 -6.40 19.76 2.02
C GLY A 180 -5.19 20.08 2.91
N ARG A 181 -4.84 19.21 3.86
CA ARG A 181 -3.74 19.42 4.81
C ARG A 181 -2.39 19.08 4.19
N VAL A 182 -1.94 19.89 3.23
CA VAL A 182 -0.79 19.61 2.35
C VAL A 182 0.48 19.20 3.11
N ARG A 183 0.90 19.98 4.11
CA ARG A 183 2.14 19.69 4.88
C ARG A 183 2.06 18.33 5.59
N GLN A 184 0.92 18.01 6.20
CA GLN A 184 0.71 16.74 6.87
C GLN A 184 0.64 15.57 5.86
N ALA A 185 0.06 15.80 4.68
CA ALA A 185 -0.02 14.78 3.64
C ALA A 185 1.37 14.40 3.11
N ILE A 186 2.25 15.37 2.89
CA ILE A 186 3.65 15.13 2.50
C ILE A 186 4.35 14.24 3.54
N LEU A 187 4.22 14.57 4.83
CA LEU A 187 4.81 13.77 5.91
C LEU A 187 4.24 12.34 5.93
N ALA A 188 2.93 12.19 5.79
CA ALA A 188 2.27 10.88 5.80
C ALA A 188 2.67 10.01 4.60
N TRP A 189 2.81 10.58 3.40
CA TRP A 189 3.30 9.85 2.22
C TRP A 189 4.75 9.40 2.38
N LYS A 190 5.61 10.26 2.93
CA LYS A 190 7.01 9.91 3.22
C LYS A 190 7.14 8.84 4.29
N GLU A 191 6.26 8.86 5.30
CA GLU A 191 6.20 7.79 6.29
C GLU A 191 5.80 6.44 5.67
N TYR A 192 4.80 6.42 4.79
CA TYR A 192 4.46 5.21 4.04
C TYR A 192 5.64 4.70 3.21
N LEU A 193 6.27 5.57 2.42
CA LEU A 193 7.39 5.24 1.53
C LEU A 193 8.66 4.81 2.28
N LYS A 194 8.81 5.22 3.54
CA LYS A 194 9.90 4.75 4.40
C LYS A 194 9.80 3.25 4.69
N TYR A 195 8.59 2.72 4.85
CA TYR A 195 8.35 1.31 5.17
C TYR A 195 8.04 0.47 3.92
N TYR A 196 7.40 1.06 2.93
CA TYR A 196 6.93 0.40 1.71
C TYR A 196 7.41 1.17 0.47
N PRO A 197 8.72 1.12 0.14
CA PRO A 197 9.30 1.87 -0.96
C PRO A 197 9.08 1.23 -2.34
N ASP A 198 8.33 0.12 -2.44
CA ASP A 198 8.19 -0.65 -3.67
C ASP A 198 6.73 -1.08 -3.99
N GLY A 199 6.54 -1.57 -5.21
CA GLY A 199 5.25 -2.03 -5.69
C GLY A 199 4.27 -0.92 -6.13
N LYS A 200 3.08 -1.35 -6.55
CA LYS A 200 2.03 -0.49 -7.14
C LYS A 200 1.61 0.64 -6.20
N TRP A 201 1.55 0.36 -4.89
CA TRP A 201 1.14 1.34 -3.89
C TRP A 201 2.23 2.39 -3.61
N ALA A 202 3.51 2.00 -3.60
CA ALA A 202 4.60 2.98 -3.55
C ALA A 202 4.59 3.92 -4.76
N LEU A 203 4.41 3.38 -5.98
CA LEU A 203 4.27 4.21 -7.19
C LEU A 203 3.13 5.23 -7.08
N LYS A 204 1.98 4.82 -6.52
CA LYS A 204 0.83 5.71 -6.25
C LYS A 204 1.15 6.73 -5.15
N ALA A 205 1.84 6.35 -4.09
CA ALA A 205 2.23 7.24 -3.00
C ALA A 205 3.19 8.34 -3.51
N VAL A 206 4.21 7.96 -4.29
CA VAL A 206 5.12 8.91 -4.94
C VAL A 206 4.38 9.84 -5.90
N HIS A 207 3.44 9.31 -6.68
CA HIS A 207 2.63 10.14 -7.56
C HIS A 207 1.87 11.22 -6.77
N ASN A 208 1.22 10.85 -5.67
CA ASN A 208 0.53 11.81 -4.81
C ASN A 208 1.50 12.80 -4.15
N LEU A 209 2.68 12.34 -3.70
CA LEU A 209 3.72 13.18 -3.11
C LEU A 209 4.24 14.23 -4.11
N ASN A 210 4.54 13.83 -5.35
CA ASN A 210 5.03 14.73 -6.39
C ASN A 210 3.96 15.74 -6.85
N LEU A 211 2.66 15.39 -6.81
CA LEU A 211 1.58 16.35 -7.06
C LEU A 211 1.49 17.45 -5.99
N LEU A 212 2.02 17.19 -4.79
CA LEU A 212 2.14 18.18 -3.71
C LEU A 212 3.46 18.96 -3.78
N GLY A 213 4.30 18.74 -4.79
CA GLY A 213 5.57 19.44 -5.00
C GLY A 213 6.74 18.92 -4.19
N ASP A 214 6.61 17.75 -3.53
CA ASP A 214 7.75 17.10 -2.87
C ASP A 214 8.33 16.02 -3.79
N PHE A 215 9.62 16.15 -4.08
CA PHE A 215 10.37 15.26 -4.97
C PHE A 215 11.45 14.46 -4.23
N SER A 216 11.26 14.23 -2.92
CA SER A 216 12.15 13.37 -2.12
C SER A 216 12.10 11.91 -2.56
N TYR A 217 11.04 11.50 -3.25
CA TYR A 217 10.92 10.25 -3.99
C TYR A 217 10.42 10.53 -5.40
N ARG A 218 10.85 9.72 -6.38
CA ARG A 218 10.39 9.83 -7.77
C ARG A 218 10.17 8.46 -8.39
N ASN A 219 9.21 8.41 -9.30
CA ASN A 219 8.93 7.25 -10.15
C ASN A 219 9.79 7.33 -11.41
N TYR A 220 10.53 6.27 -11.68
CA TYR A 220 11.34 6.12 -12.88
C TYR A 220 10.85 4.94 -13.72
N LEU A 221 11.01 5.05 -15.03
CA LEU A 221 10.81 3.95 -15.97
C LEU A 221 12.19 3.47 -16.45
N PHE A 222 12.59 2.29 -15.96
CA PHE A 222 13.83 1.64 -16.32
C PHE A 222 13.54 0.44 -17.22
N GLY A 223 13.75 0.62 -18.53
CA GLY A 223 13.22 -0.30 -19.54
C GLY A 223 11.69 -0.39 -19.42
N ALA A 224 11.16 -1.60 -19.21
CA ALA A 224 9.73 -1.82 -19.00
C ALA A 224 9.28 -1.75 -17.52
N ARG A 225 10.20 -1.53 -16.57
CA ARG A 225 9.90 -1.60 -15.12
C ARG A 225 9.77 -0.22 -14.52
N LYS A 226 8.69 -0.01 -13.75
CA LYS A 226 8.51 1.19 -12.93
C LYS A 226 9.17 0.97 -11.58
N VAL A 227 10.02 1.91 -11.17
CA VAL A 227 10.80 1.83 -9.94
C VAL A 227 10.63 3.14 -9.16
N VAL A 228 10.50 3.04 -7.84
CA VAL A 228 10.57 4.18 -6.94
C VAL A 228 12.00 4.32 -6.46
N LEU A 229 12.57 5.52 -6.57
CA LEU A 229 13.84 5.84 -5.93
C LEU A 229 13.65 7.04 -5.00
N SER A 230 14.34 7.02 -3.87
CA SER A 230 14.57 8.23 -3.08
C SER A 230 15.55 9.15 -3.82
N ARG A 231 15.50 10.44 -3.52
CA ARG A 231 16.38 11.45 -4.12
C ARG A 231 17.85 11.13 -3.87
N ILE A 232 18.64 11.20 -4.95
CA ILE A 232 20.09 11.20 -4.86
C ILE A 232 20.54 12.59 -4.41
N ALA A 233 21.30 12.64 -3.33
CA ALA A 233 21.71 13.86 -2.66
C ALA A 233 23.20 13.80 -2.31
N PHE A 234 23.77 14.98 -2.10
CA PHE A 234 25.19 15.17 -1.85
C PHE A 234 25.39 16.00 -0.58
N GLU A 235 26.55 15.88 0.05
CA GLU A 235 26.93 16.79 1.12
C GLU A 235 26.97 18.23 0.58
N PRO A 236 26.64 19.24 1.41
CA PRO A 236 26.56 20.64 0.97
C PRO A 236 27.78 21.08 0.17
N ASN A 237 27.56 21.73 -0.97
CA ASN A 237 28.61 22.24 -1.86
C ASN A 237 29.66 21.21 -2.29
N SER A 238 29.31 19.92 -2.32
CA SER A 238 30.24 18.85 -2.68
C SER A 238 29.64 17.85 -3.68
N ALA A 239 30.51 17.02 -4.24
CA ALA A 239 30.14 15.84 -5.02
C ALA A 239 30.14 14.54 -4.19
N LYS A 240 30.24 14.64 -2.86
CA LYS A 240 30.20 13.48 -1.96
C LYS A 240 28.76 13.02 -1.76
N LEU A 241 28.45 11.79 -2.13
CA LEU A 241 27.10 11.22 -1.98
C LEU A 241 26.72 11.10 -0.50
N LYS A 242 25.48 11.49 -0.16
CA LYS A 242 24.91 11.22 1.16
C LYS A 242 24.60 9.74 1.30
N LYS A 243 24.82 9.19 2.51
CA LYS A 243 24.63 7.75 2.78
C LYS A 243 23.21 7.26 2.45
N TYR A 244 22.18 8.06 2.68
CA TYR A 244 20.79 7.68 2.38
C TYR A 244 20.49 7.58 0.87
N SER A 245 21.36 8.06 -0.01
CA SER A 245 21.20 7.96 -1.46
C SER A 245 21.72 6.63 -2.02
N LEU A 246 22.56 5.91 -1.26
CA LEU A 246 23.18 4.67 -1.71
C LEU A 246 22.17 3.57 -2.03
N PRO A 247 21.12 3.32 -1.21
CA PRO A 247 20.13 2.28 -1.53
C PRO A 247 19.45 2.48 -2.89
N SER A 248 19.16 3.74 -3.27
CA SER A 248 18.58 4.05 -4.59
C SER A 248 19.57 3.79 -5.73
N LEU A 249 20.86 4.07 -5.53
CA LEU A 249 21.90 3.76 -6.50
C LEU A 249 22.16 2.25 -6.59
N ASP A 250 22.03 1.50 -5.50
CA ASP A 250 22.14 0.05 -5.49
C ASP A 250 21.00 -0.60 -6.30
N VAL A 251 19.78 -0.05 -6.24
CA VAL A 251 18.67 -0.47 -7.11
C VAL A 251 19.00 -0.23 -8.59
N VAL A 252 19.54 0.96 -8.93
CA VAL A 252 20.00 1.26 -10.30
C VAL A 252 21.07 0.25 -10.74
N ARG A 253 22.07 0.00 -9.89
CA ARG A 253 23.15 -0.96 -10.14
C ARG A 253 22.59 -2.36 -10.41
N THR A 254 21.72 -2.87 -9.55
CA THR A 254 21.10 -4.21 -9.71
C THR A 254 20.32 -4.31 -11.02
N MET A 255 19.58 -3.26 -11.40
CA MET A 255 18.88 -3.21 -12.68
C MET A 255 19.84 -3.25 -13.89
N MET A 256 20.98 -2.54 -13.80
CA MET A 256 22.02 -2.58 -14.82
C MET A 256 22.70 -3.95 -14.96
N ARG A 257 22.90 -4.66 -13.85
CA ARG A 257 23.48 -6.01 -13.86
C ARG A 257 22.52 -7.02 -14.49
N ASN A 258 21.25 -6.97 -14.11
CA ASN A 258 20.22 -7.91 -14.56
C ASN A 258 19.82 -7.70 -16.02
N ASN A 259 20.00 -6.50 -16.58
CA ASN A 259 19.73 -6.23 -17.99
C ASN A 259 20.93 -5.53 -18.63
N LYS A 260 21.77 -6.34 -19.30
CA LYS A 260 23.00 -5.89 -19.98
C LYS A 260 22.75 -4.94 -21.16
N ALA A 261 21.53 -4.92 -21.72
CA ALA A 261 21.15 -4.03 -22.82
C ALA A 261 20.73 -2.62 -22.35
N LEU A 262 20.49 -2.41 -21.04
CA LEU A 262 20.13 -1.10 -20.52
C LEU A 262 21.33 -0.16 -20.46
N PHE A 263 21.18 1.01 -21.08
CA PHE A 263 22.02 2.18 -20.88
C PHE A 263 21.29 3.16 -19.95
N PHE A 264 22.01 3.69 -18.97
CA PHE A 264 21.50 4.68 -18.04
C PHE A 264 22.11 6.05 -18.34
N HIS A 265 21.25 7.01 -18.60
CA HIS A 265 21.61 8.42 -18.73
C HIS A 265 21.34 9.11 -17.38
N VAL A 266 22.42 9.46 -16.69
CA VAL A 266 22.39 10.20 -15.44
C VAL A 266 22.48 11.68 -15.76
N ILE A 267 21.48 12.43 -15.31
CA ILE A 267 21.39 13.87 -15.52
C ILE A 267 21.44 14.55 -14.16
N THR A 268 22.39 15.45 -13.95
CA THR A 268 22.52 16.21 -12.70
C THR A 268 22.23 17.69 -12.91
N TYR A 269 21.51 18.28 -11.96
CA TYR A 269 21.19 19.71 -11.95
C TYR A 269 21.79 20.34 -10.69
N CYS A 270 22.46 21.48 -10.86
CA CYS A 270 22.94 22.30 -9.76
C CYS A 270 22.86 23.77 -10.15
N GLN A 271 21.84 24.46 -9.65
CA GLN A 271 21.60 25.86 -9.98
C GLN A 271 22.84 26.72 -9.65
N ASN A 272 23.24 27.53 -10.63
CA ASN A 272 24.39 28.43 -10.59
C ASN A 272 25.75 27.72 -10.44
N ASN A 273 25.83 26.40 -10.64
CA ASN A 273 27.09 25.67 -10.51
C ASN A 273 27.22 24.45 -11.45
N THR A 274 27.48 24.71 -12.73
CA THR A 274 27.69 23.68 -13.77
C THR A 274 28.84 22.72 -13.42
N ASN A 275 29.92 23.24 -12.83
CA ASN A 275 31.08 22.42 -12.45
C ASN A 275 30.72 21.41 -11.35
N LEU A 276 29.97 21.84 -10.33
CA LEU A 276 29.50 20.94 -9.29
C LEU A 276 28.49 19.92 -9.82
N ALA A 277 27.60 20.32 -10.74
CA ALA A 277 26.71 19.38 -11.42
C ALA A 277 27.50 18.28 -12.14
N ARG A 278 28.57 18.64 -12.88
CA ARG A 278 29.46 17.69 -13.55
C ARG A 278 30.15 16.74 -12.57
N GLN A 279 30.73 17.28 -11.49
CA GLN A 279 31.40 16.47 -10.47
C GLN A 279 30.43 15.47 -9.82
N ARG A 280 29.20 15.88 -9.54
CA ARG A 280 28.13 15.02 -9.01
C ARG A 280 27.75 13.89 -9.98
N ALA A 281 27.67 14.18 -11.27
CA ALA A 281 27.43 13.16 -12.30
C ALA A 281 28.56 12.11 -12.33
N LEU A 282 29.81 12.57 -12.25
CA LEU A 282 31.00 11.71 -12.18
C LEU A 282 31.02 10.86 -10.90
N SER A 283 30.65 11.43 -9.75
CA SER A 283 30.54 10.67 -8.49
C SER A 283 29.50 9.55 -8.57
N ILE A 284 28.34 9.81 -9.19
CA ILE A 284 27.33 8.76 -9.42
C ILE A 284 27.88 7.68 -10.34
N LYS A 285 28.50 8.06 -11.47
CA LYS A 285 29.10 7.10 -12.41
C LYS A 285 30.13 6.23 -11.70
N LYS A 286 31.06 6.85 -10.97
CA LYS A 286 32.07 6.15 -10.18
C LYS A 286 31.40 5.18 -9.21
N HIS A 287 30.36 5.59 -8.49
CA HIS A 287 29.65 4.71 -7.58
C HIS A 287 28.98 3.52 -8.30
N LEU A 288 28.39 3.73 -9.48
CA LEU A 288 27.73 2.66 -10.24
C LEU A 288 28.72 1.66 -10.83
N THR A 289 29.91 2.09 -11.25
CA THR A 289 30.89 1.26 -11.99
C THR A 289 32.04 0.72 -11.12
N PHE A 290 32.38 1.38 -10.01
CA PHE A 290 33.48 0.97 -9.15
C PHE A 290 33.21 -0.40 -8.52
N ASN A 291 34.19 -1.31 -8.57
CA ASN A 291 34.07 -2.70 -8.13
C ASN A 291 32.87 -3.47 -8.75
N ASN A 292 32.46 -3.09 -9.97
CA ASN A 292 31.34 -3.72 -10.67
C ASN A 292 31.72 -4.03 -12.13
N PRO A 293 32.49 -5.11 -12.39
CA PRO A 293 32.97 -5.43 -13.74
C PRO A 293 31.82 -5.71 -14.74
N ASP A 294 30.66 -6.14 -14.25
CA ASP A 294 29.44 -6.35 -15.05
C ASP A 294 28.85 -5.05 -15.64
N ILE A 295 29.22 -3.89 -15.09
CA ILE A 295 28.70 -2.58 -15.49
C ILE A 295 29.82 -1.78 -16.15
N ARG A 296 29.90 -1.91 -17.47
CA ARG A 296 30.87 -1.14 -18.25
C ARG A 296 30.62 0.37 -18.14
N PRO A 297 31.66 1.22 -18.02
CA PRO A 297 31.49 2.67 -17.90
C PRO A 297 30.78 3.35 -19.08
N ASP A 298 30.83 2.79 -20.30
CA ASP A 298 30.11 3.30 -21.48
C ASP A 298 28.58 3.17 -21.34
N ARG A 299 28.09 2.30 -20.46
CA ARG A 299 26.66 2.13 -20.17
C ARG A 299 26.08 3.21 -19.26
N VAL A 300 26.93 4.07 -18.69
CA VAL A 300 26.54 5.22 -17.87
C VAL A 300 26.89 6.51 -18.61
N ILE A 301 25.88 7.07 -19.29
CA ILE A 301 25.95 8.32 -20.03
C ILE A 301 25.67 9.46 -19.05
N LEU A 302 26.41 10.56 -19.16
CA LEU A 302 26.30 11.70 -18.24
C LEU A 302 25.88 12.97 -18.97
N SER A 303 24.96 13.71 -18.36
CA SER A 303 24.73 15.13 -18.65
C SER A 303 24.62 15.91 -17.35
N TRP A 304 24.93 17.19 -17.41
CA TRP A 304 24.89 18.06 -16.25
C TRP A 304 24.49 19.47 -16.66
N PHE A 305 23.77 20.16 -15.78
CA PHE A 305 23.25 21.48 -16.04
C PHE A 305 23.47 22.41 -14.83
N GLY A 306 23.94 23.63 -15.11
CA GLY A 306 24.07 24.71 -14.12
C GLY A 306 22.77 25.44 -13.79
N VAL A 307 21.63 24.91 -14.26
CA VAL A 307 20.29 25.42 -13.97
C VAL A 307 19.55 24.45 -13.06
N GLY A 308 18.49 24.91 -12.41
CA GLY A 308 17.58 24.02 -11.69
C GLY A 308 16.73 23.19 -12.67
N GLU A 309 16.29 22.02 -12.23
CA GLU A 309 15.36 21.19 -12.99
C GLU A 309 13.94 21.74 -12.86
N VAL A 310 13.29 22.02 -13.98
CA VAL A 310 11.86 22.35 -13.99
C VAL A 310 11.07 21.05 -14.09
N VAL A 311 10.38 20.68 -13.01
CA VAL A 311 9.52 19.50 -12.96
C VAL A 311 8.07 19.94 -13.17
N GLN A 312 7.39 19.33 -14.14
CA GLN A 312 5.98 19.63 -14.43
C GLN A 312 5.07 18.43 -14.09
N LYS A 313 3.98 18.68 -13.36
CA LYS A 313 2.92 17.70 -13.05
C LYS A 313 1.56 18.40 -12.98
N ASN A 314 0.58 17.86 -13.70
CA ASN A 314 -0.81 18.36 -13.74
C ASN A 314 -0.90 19.89 -13.93
N GLY A 315 -0.16 20.45 -14.89
CA GLY A 315 -0.18 21.89 -15.21
C GLY A 315 0.54 22.78 -14.20
N LYS A 316 1.10 22.24 -13.12
CA LYS A 316 1.96 22.96 -12.19
C LYS A 316 3.43 22.70 -12.49
N SER A 317 4.26 23.72 -12.26
CA SER A 317 5.72 23.68 -12.43
C SER A 317 6.41 23.92 -11.09
N TRP A 318 7.43 23.12 -10.80
CA TRP A 318 8.30 23.28 -9.64
C TRP A 318 9.75 23.36 -10.08
N LEU A 319 10.53 24.21 -9.42
CA LEU A 319 11.96 24.35 -9.66
C LEU A 319 12.75 23.61 -8.57
N GLU A 320 13.39 22.51 -8.94
CA GLU A 320 14.33 21.80 -8.07
C GLU A 320 15.74 22.36 -8.31
N LYS A 321 16.22 23.20 -7.39
CA LYS A 321 17.54 23.86 -7.50
C LYS A 321 18.69 22.88 -7.70
N GLU A 322 18.56 21.71 -7.09
CA GLU A 322 19.50 20.60 -7.25
C GLU A 322 18.70 19.32 -7.43
N SER A 323 19.08 18.47 -8.37
CA SER A 323 18.43 17.18 -8.55
C SER A 323 19.29 16.23 -9.37
N VAL A 324 18.88 14.96 -9.35
CA VAL A 324 19.42 13.90 -10.19
C VAL A 324 18.25 13.21 -10.86
N ASN A 325 18.32 13.06 -12.17
CA ASN A 325 17.33 12.37 -12.98
C ASN A 325 17.99 11.21 -13.74
N PHE A 326 17.20 10.18 -14.03
CA PHE A 326 17.65 8.99 -14.72
C PHE A 326 16.73 8.70 -15.90
N ILE A 327 17.32 8.55 -17.08
CA ILE A 327 16.62 8.10 -18.29
C ILE A 327 17.27 6.79 -18.73
N THR A 328 16.48 5.82 -19.15
CA THR A 328 17.02 4.60 -19.74
C THR A 328 16.81 4.59 -21.24
N LYS A 329 17.80 4.08 -21.97
CA LYS A 329 17.70 3.73 -23.38
C LYS A 329 17.98 2.24 -23.51
N VAL A 330 17.10 1.52 -24.18
CA VAL A 330 17.37 0.16 -24.65
C VAL A 330 18.00 0.32 -26.02
N LYS A 331 19.20 -0.23 -26.21
CA LYS A 331 19.81 -0.35 -27.54
C LYS A 331 19.38 -1.65 -28.19
#